data_AF-A0A940JGM4-F1
#
_entry.id   AF-A0A940JGM4-F1
#
_cell.length_a   1.000
_cell.length_b   1.000
_cell.length_c   1.000
_cell.angle_alpha   90.00
_cell.angle_beta   90.00
_cell.angle_gamma   90.00
#
_symmetry.space_group_name_H-M   'P 1'
#
loop_
_entity.id
_entity.type
_entity.pdbx_description
1 polymer ?
#
loop_
_entity_poly.entity_id
_entity_poly.type
_entity_poly.pdbx_seq_one_letter_code
_entity_poly.pdbx_strand_id
1 'polypeptide(L)' 'VVYFEELVRKHQLFIEEKLVINQTPAHQPFRVFYLIAQKEESFTETYLTIKSSNEQYTDQFKELLKDYYLQ' A
#
# COMPACT_ATOMS: atom_id res chain seq x y z
N VAL A 1 -5.95 1.65 -11.03
CA VAL A 1 -6.24 1.90 -9.59
C VAL A 1 -7.72 2.23 -9.40
N VAL A 2 -8.24 3.25 -10.10
CA VAL A 2 -9.64 3.72 -10.03
C VAL A 2 -10.72 2.62 -10.12
N TYR A 3 -10.58 1.64 -11.03
CA TYR A 3 -11.57 0.57 -11.21
C TYR A 3 -11.95 -0.17 -9.91
N PHE A 4 -10.97 -0.55 -9.09
CA PHE A 4 -11.25 -1.29 -7.86
C PHE A 4 -11.86 -0.40 -6.79
N GLU A 5 -11.48 0.88 -6.74
CA GLU A 5 -12.07 1.85 -5.80
C GLU A 5 -13.54 2.12 -6.13
N GLU A 6 -13.87 2.21 -7.42
CA GLU A 6 -15.26 2.30 -7.88
C GLU A 6 -16.05 1.03 -7.58
N LEU A 7 -15.44 -0.15 -7.74
CA LEU A 7 -16.07 -1.42 -7.41
C LEU A 7 -16.43 -1.50 -5.92
N VAL A 8 -15.51 -1.10 -5.04
CA VAL A 8 -15.74 -1.05 -3.58
C VAL A 8 -16.93 -0.15 -3.27
N ARG A 9 -16.96 1.08 -3.81
CA ARG A 9 -18.08 2.02 -3.62
C ARG A 9 -19.40 1.46 -4.13
N LYS A 10 -19.40 0.81 -5.30
CA LYS A 10 -20.60 0.18 -5.88
C LYS A 10 -21.20 -0.89 -4.98
N HIS A 11 -20.37 -1.58 -4.22
CA HIS A 11 -20.78 -2.59 -3.25
C HIS A 11 -21.09 -2.04 -1.85
N GLN A 12 -21.17 -0.70 -1.69
CA GLN A 12 -21.43 -0.05 -0.39
C GLN A 12 -20.39 -0.43 0.67
N LEU A 13 -19.16 -0.67 0.23
CA LEU A 13 -18.00 -0.87 1.09
C LEU A 13 -17.14 0.40 1.10
N PHE A 14 -16.25 0.50 2.08
CA PHE A 14 -15.41 1.67 2.33
C PHE A 14 -13.95 1.27 2.33
N ILE A 15 -13.10 2.08 1.70
CA ILE A 15 -11.65 1.90 1.78
C ILE A 15 -11.16 2.67 3.00
N GLU A 16 -10.57 1.98 3.95
CA GLU A 16 -10.00 2.57 5.17
C GLU A 16 -8.53 2.90 4.95
N GLU A 17 -7.79 1.99 4.32
CA GLU A 17 -6.39 2.20 4.02
C GLU A 17 -6.08 1.89 2.57
N LYS A 18 -5.21 2.72 1.99
CA LYS A 18 -4.62 2.51 0.68
C LYS A 18 -3.10 2.61 0.81
N LEU A 19 -2.41 1.52 0.52
CA LEU A 19 -0.95 1.48 0.48
C LEU A 19 -0.49 1.39 -0.97
N VAL A 20 0.18 2.42 -1.45
CA VAL A 20 0.74 2.50 -2.81
C VAL A 20 2.21 2.10 -2.79
N ILE A 21 2.60 1.18 -3.68
CA ILE A 21 3.94 0.58 -3.68
C ILE A 21 4.71 0.91 -4.95
N ASN A 22 5.92 1.42 -4.74
CA ASN A 22 6.90 1.73 -5.77
C ASN A 22 8.12 0.81 -5.63
N GLN A 23 8.71 0.40 -6.75
CA GLN A 23 9.94 -0.40 -6.73
C GLN A 23 11.15 0.45 -6.29
N THR A 24 11.27 1.65 -6.87
CA THR A 24 12.20 2.72 -6.46
C THR A 24 11.50 4.08 -6.61
N PRO A 25 12.06 5.20 -6.10
CA PRO A 25 11.44 6.52 -6.27
C PRO A 25 11.24 6.94 -7.73
N ALA A 26 12.01 6.37 -8.67
CA ALA A 26 11.93 6.67 -10.09
C ALA A 26 10.89 5.82 -10.84
N HIS A 27 10.44 4.71 -10.23
CA HIS A 27 9.43 3.84 -10.84
C HIS A 27 8.02 4.34 -10.51
N GLN A 28 7.13 4.22 -11.48
CA GLN A 28 5.70 4.35 -11.24
C GLN A 28 5.22 3.27 -10.26
N PRO A 29 4.13 3.53 -9.50
CA PRO A 29 3.52 2.52 -8.66
C PRO A 29 3.15 1.26 -9.44
N PHE A 30 3.51 0.09 -8.91
CA PHE A 30 3.24 -1.19 -9.57
C PHE A 30 2.26 -2.07 -8.77
N ARG A 31 1.99 -1.72 -7.51
CA ARG A 31 1.03 -2.42 -6.66
C ARG A 31 0.32 -1.44 -5.73
N VAL A 32 -0.93 -1.75 -5.42
CA VAL A 32 -1.72 -1.07 -4.40
C VAL A 32 -2.36 -2.15 -3.52
N PHE A 33 -2.33 -1.95 -2.21
CA PHE A 33 -3.11 -2.72 -1.26
C PHE A 33 -4.22 -1.85 -0.69
N TYR A 34 -5.36 -2.48 -0.44
CA TYR A 34 -6.53 -1.84 0.16
C TYR A 34 -6.95 -2.60 1.40
N LEU A 35 -7.21 -1.88 2.48
CA LEU A 35 -8.03 -2.36 3.58
C LEU A 35 -9.45 -1.85 3.36
N ILE A 36 -10.41 -2.78 3.35
CA ILE A 36 -11.81 -2.50 3.00
C ILE A 36 -12.69 -2.95 4.15
N ALA A 37 -13.64 -2.09 4.54
CA ALA A 37 -14.61 -2.37 5.59
C ALA A 37 -16.05 -2.13 5.13
N GLN A 38 -16.99 -2.60 5.94
CA GLN A 38 -18.43 -2.45 5.71
C GLN A 38 -19.00 -1.14 6.28
N LYS A 39 -18.25 -0.48 7.16
CA LYS A 39 -18.62 0.80 7.76
C LYS A 39 -17.61 1.85 7.34
N GLU A 40 -18.06 3.08 7.27
CA GLU A 40 -17.18 4.21 6.97
C GLU A 40 -16.31 4.51 8.19
N GLU A 41 -14.99 4.43 7.99
CA GLU A 41 -13.98 4.86 8.94
C GLU A 41 -13.06 5.90 8.30
N SER A 42 -12.07 6.39 9.06
CA SER A 42 -11.10 7.36 8.55
C SER A 42 -10.25 6.75 7.43
N PHE A 43 -10.19 7.42 6.29
CA PHE A 43 -9.34 7.02 5.18
C PHE A 43 -7.88 7.48 5.36
N THR A 44 -6.93 6.57 5.17
CA THR A 44 -5.50 6.87 5.13
C THR A 44 -4.85 6.35 3.85
N GLU A 45 -4.10 7.21 3.16
CA GLU A 45 -3.25 6.82 2.03
C GLU A 45 -1.77 6.91 2.43
N THR A 46 -1.05 5.80 2.27
CA THR A 46 0.38 5.71 2.56
C THR A 46 1.14 5.18 1.36
N TYR A 47 2.46 5.40 1.38
CA TYR A 47 3.36 4.99 0.33
C TYR A 47 4.48 4.12 0.92
N LEU A 48 4.87 3.09 0.17
CA LEU A 48 6.02 2.24 0.48
C LEU A 48 6.89 2.15 -0.76
N THR A 49 8.16 2.54 -0.61
CA THR A 49 9.16 2.36 -1.65
C THR A 49 10.09 1.22 -1.27
N ILE A 50 10.22 0.20 -2.10
CA ILE A 50 10.99 -1.02 -1.77
C ILE A 50 12.49 -0.72 -1.70
N LYS A 51 13.05 -0.12 -2.76
CA LYS A 51 14.47 0.23 -2.84
C LYS A 51 14.66 1.74 -2.94
N SER A 52 15.70 2.27 -2.32
CA SER A 52 16.09 3.66 -2.50
C SER A 52 16.80 3.88 -3.86
N SER A 53 17.17 5.12 -4.17
CA SER A 53 17.91 5.48 -5.39
C SER A 53 19.29 4.80 -5.50
N ASN A 54 19.85 4.29 -4.40
CA ASN A 54 21.11 3.52 -4.38
C ASN A 54 20.90 2.00 -4.48
N GLU A 55 19.70 1.56 -4.86
CA GLU A 55 19.29 0.15 -4.98
C GLU A 55 19.27 -0.67 -3.68
N GLN A 56 19.54 -0.06 -2.52
CA GLN A 56 19.37 -0.70 -1.22
C GLN A 56 17.90 -0.70 -0.79
N TYR A 57 17.47 -1.73 -0.05
CA TYR A 57 16.15 -1.72 0.57
C TYR A 57 15.99 -0.54 1.52
N THR A 58 14.83 0.10 1.47
CA THR A 58 14.49 1.20 2.39
C THR A 58 14.26 0.65 3.79
N ASP A 59 14.42 1.49 4.81
CA ASP A 59 14.24 1.06 6.19
C ASP A 59 12.78 0.76 6.51
N GLN A 60 11.84 1.50 5.90
CA GLN A 60 10.41 1.18 5.95
C GLN A 60 10.12 -0.23 5.41
N PHE A 61 10.74 -0.61 4.29
CA PHE A 61 10.56 -1.96 3.75
C PHE A 61 11.24 -3.03 4.61
N LYS A 62 12.45 -2.76 5.13
CA LYS A 62 13.16 -3.69 6.02
C LYS A 62 12.38 -3.94 7.32
N GLU A 63 11.71 -2.92 7.88
CA GLU A 63 10.92 -3.08 9.10
C GLU A 63 9.82 -4.14 8.90
N LEU A 64 9.12 -4.08 7.76
CA LEU A 64 8.08 -5.03 7.40
C LEU A 64 8.60 -6.46 7.20
N LEU A 65 9.89 -6.62 6.87
CA LEU A 65 10.51 -7.95 6.71
C LEU A 65 10.92 -8.57 8.04
N LYS A 66 11.13 -7.77 9.11
CA LYS A 66 11.60 -8.29 10.40
C LYS A 66 10.65 -9.37 10.92
N ASP A 67 9.35 -9.11 10.92
CA ASP A 67 8.33 -10.05 11.41
C ASP A 67 8.28 -11.35 10.59
N TYR A 68 8.66 -11.29 9.31
CA TYR A 68 8.68 -12.46 8.43
C TYR A 68 9.88 -13.38 8.70
N TYR A 69 11.02 -12.81 9.10
CA TYR A 69 12.27 -13.57 9.32
C TYR A 69 12.57 -13.88 10.79
N LEU A 70 11.83 -13.27 11.74
CA LEU A 70 11.98 -13.49 13.19
C LEU A 70 10.94 -14.48 13.76
N GLN A 71 10.32 -15.32 12.91
CA GLN A 71 9.42 -16.40 13.34
C GLN A 71 10.13 -17.46 14.18
#